data_AF-A0A3B9H3H6-F1
#
_entry.id   AF-A0A3B9H3H6-F1
#
_cell.length_a   1.000
_cell.length_b   1.000
_cell.length_c   1.000
_cell.angle_alpha   90.00
_cell.angle_beta   90.00
_cell.angle_gamma   90.00
#
_symmetry.space_group_name_H-M   'P 1'
#
loop_
_entity.id
_entity.type
_entity.pdbx_description
1 polymer ?
#
loop_
_entity_poly.entity_id
_entity_poly.type
_entity_poly.pdbx_seq_one_letter_code
_entity_poly.pdbx_strand_id
1 'polypeptide(L)'
;MAITGDTLARIALDAGKLIMEIYDGDFDFTRKGDDSPVTLADEKAEALILKALAEADPDLKVIAEEAMAAGQMPEHGARFALVDPLDGTKEFINRNGQFTVNLALIEDNAPSFGFVSTPIDQTLYW
;
A
#
# COMPACT_ATOMS: atom_id res chain seq x y z
N MET A 1 -19.23 -4.86 5.58
CA MET A 1 -19.83 -4.17 4.41
C MET A 1 -19.07 -4.68 3.20
N ALA A 2 -19.67 -4.83 2.01
CA ALA A 2 -18.89 -5.33 0.88
C ALA A 2 -17.93 -4.25 0.39
N ILE A 3 -16.62 -4.56 0.31
CA ILE A 3 -15.63 -3.66 -0.26
C ILE A 3 -15.97 -3.39 -1.74
N THR A 4 -15.87 -2.13 -2.17
CA THR A 4 -16.15 -1.71 -3.55
C THR A 4 -14.89 -1.15 -4.20
N GLY A 5 -14.87 -1.09 -5.54
CA GLY A 5 -13.83 -0.40 -6.30
C GLY A 5 -13.62 1.04 -5.80
N ASP A 6 -14.69 1.81 -5.59
CA ASP A 6 -14.61 3.18 -5.06
C ASP A 6 -13.98 3.25 -3.66
N THR A 7 -14.20 2.23 -2.83
CA THR A 7 -13.59 2.16 -1.49
C THR A 7 -12.08 1.94 -1.62
N LEU A 8 -11.66 0.99 -2.45
CA LEU A 8 -10.25 0.70 -2.69
C LEU A 8 -9.54 1.88 -3.35
N ALA A 9 -10.16 2.51 -4.36
CA ALA A 9 -9.67 3.71 -5.01
C ALA A 9 -9.41 4.85 -4.01
N ARG A 10 -10.36 5.10 -3.10
CA ARG A 10 -10.21 6.11 -2.04
C ARG A 10 -9.04 5.78 -1.12
N ILE A 11 -8.90 4.52 -0.71
CA ILE A 11 -7.81 4.08 0.17
C ILE A 11 -6.45 4.31 -0.49
N ALA A 12 -6.29 3.93 -1.77
CA ALA A 12 -5.04 4.14 -2.51
C ALA A 12 -4.70 5.64 -2.68
N LEU A 13 -5.71 6.48 -2.92
CA LEU A 13 -5.52 7.94 -3.01
C LEU A 13 -5.15 8.56 -1.67
N ASP A 14 -5.78 8.14 -0.57
CA ASP A 14 -5.50 8.67 0.76
C ASP A 14 -4.11 8.25 1.27
N ALA A 15 -3.68 7.02 0.97
CA ALA A 15 -2.29 6.59 1.17
C ALA A 15 -1.32 7.46 0.36
N GLY A 16 -1.61 7.72 -0.92
CA GLY A 16 -0.78 8.59 -1.75
C GLY A 16 -0.63 10.01 -1.19
N LYS A 17 -1.71 10.61 -0.66
CA LYS A 17 -1.63 11.92 0.01
C LYS A 17 -0.73 11.88 1.24
N LEU A 18 -0.88 10.87 2.10
CA LEU A 18 -0.04 10.70 3.29
C LEU A 18 1.44 10.55 2.92
N ILE A 19 1.74 9.79 1.86
CA ILE A 19 3.09 9.62 1.33
C ILE A 19 3.65 10.98 0.90
N MET A 20 2.86 11.80 0.21
CA MET A 20 3.29 13.15 -0.21
C MET A 20 3.55 14.09 0.98
N GLU A 21 2.76 14.02 2.05
CA GLU A 21 3.02 14.80 3.28
C GLU A 21 4.40 14.50 3.89
N ILE A 22 4.84 13.24 3.81
CA ILE A 22 6.15 12.81 4.31
C ILE A 22 7.23 13.13 3.28
N TYR A 23 6.96 12.89 2.00
CA TYR A 23 7.85 13.19 0.90
C TYR A 23 8.24 14.66 0.91
N ASP A 24 7.32 15.60 1.14
CA ASP A 24 7.61 17.04 1.12
C ASP A 24 8.41 17.54 2.36
N GLY A 25 8.59 16.69 3.38
CA GLY A 25 9.35 17.00 4.59
C GLY A 25 10.72 16.32 4.65
N ASP A 26 11.40 16.42 5.80
CA ASP A 26 12.60 15.62 6.07
C ASP A 26 12.19 14.22 6.59
N PHE A 27 12.87 13.19 6.09
CA PHE A 27 12.63 11.81 6.53
C PHE A 27 13.93 11.01 6.58
N ASP A 28 13.96 10.05 7.50
CA ASP A 28 15.01 9.03 7.57
C ASP A 28 14.53 7.74 6.90
N PHE A 29 15.48 6.86 6.59
CA PHE A 29 15.22 5.52 6.09
C PHE A 29 16.09 4.50 6.82
N THR A 30 15.61 3.27 6.89
CA THR A 30 16.36 2.12 7.38
C THR A 30 16.44 1.05 6.30
N ARG A 31 17.07 -0.09 6.59
CA ARG A 31 17.14 -1.22 5.66
C ARG A 31 16.55 -2.47 6.30
N LYS A 32 15.76 -3.21 5.51
CA LYS A 32 15.18 -4.51 5.88
C LYS A 32 16.27 -5.59 5.86
N GLY A 33 15.90 -6.81 6.29
CA GLY A 33 16.84 -7.95 6.38
C GLY A 33 17.46 -8.38 5.04
N ASP A 34 16.86 -7.99 3.92
CA ASP A 34 17.32 -8.23 2.55
C ASP A 34 18.05 -7.02 1.91
N ASP A 35 18.40 -6.02 2.72
CA ASP A 35 19.07 -4.76 2.33
C ASP A 35 18.21 -3.79 1.50
N SER A 36 16.92 -4.09 1.29
CA SER A 36 15.97 -3.14 0.70
C SER A 36 15.71 -1.97 1.66
N PRO A 37 15.59 -0.72 1.16
CA PRO A 37 15.29 0.42 2.02
C PRO A 37 13.82 0.43 2.44
N VAL A 38 13.54 1.01 3.61
CA VAL A 38 12.19 1.29 4.10
C VAL A 38 12.18 2.64 4.81
N THR A 39 11.11 3.41 4.62
CA THR A 39 10.95 4.74 5.23
C THR A 39 9.73 4.78 6.14
N LEU A 40 9.60 5.89 6.88
CA LEU A 40 8.39 6.18 7.64
C LEU A 40 7.14 6.28 6.74
N ALA A 41 7.30 6.55 5.44
CA ALA A 41 6.19 6.62 4.50
C ALA A 41 5.59 5.23 4.24
N ASP A 42 6.42 4.20 4.01
CA ASP A 42 6.00 2.82 3.81
C ASP A 42 5.16 2.34 5.01
N GLU A 43 5.70 2.49 6.23
CA GLU A 43 5.04 2.06 7.48
C GLU A 43 3.70 2.77 7.72
N LYS A 44 3.67 4.10 7.53
CA LYS A 44 2.45 4.89 7.78
C LYS A 44 1.40 4.65 6.71
N ALA A 45 1.80 4.50 5.45
CA ALA A 45 0.89 4.21 4.36
C ALA A 45 0.28 2.82 4.54
N GLU A 46 1.07 1.80 4.90
CA GLU A 46 0.55 0.47 5.21
C GLU A 46 -0.44 0.52 6.38
N ALA A 47 -0.08 1.18 7.49
CA ALA A 47 -0.96 1.30 8.65
C ALA A 47 -2.31 1.97 8.30
N LEU A 48 -2.30 3.01 7.45
CA LEU A 48 -3.51 3.67 6.96
C LEU A 48 -4.36 2.70 6.12
N ILE A 49 -3.74 2.01 5.16
CA ILE A 49 -4.41 1.07 4.26
C ILE A 49 -5.04 -0.08 5.06
N LEU A 50 -4.27 -0.71 5.95
CA LEU A 50 -4.74 -1.83 6.79
C LEU A 50 -5.92 -1.42 7.66
N LYS A 51 -5.84 -0.24 8.30
CA LYS A 51 -6.94 0.29 9.10
C LYS A 51 -8.20 0.52 8.26
N ALA A 52 -8.07 1.17 7.12
CA ALA A 52 -9.22 1.49 6.27
C ALA A 52 -9.86 0.24 5.65
N LEU A 53 -9.06 -0.76 5.27
CA LEU A 53 -9.55 -2.05 4.80
C LEU A 53 -10.30 -2.79 5.92
N ALA A 54 -9.75 -2.83 7.13
CA ALA A 54 -10.40 -3.47 8.28
C ALA A 54 -11.72 -2.77 8.69
N GLU A 55 -11.80 -1.44 8.57
CA GLU A 55 -13.04 -0.68 8.79
C GLU A 55 -14.11 -0.98 7.73
N ALA A 56 -13.71 -1.19 6.47
CA ALA A 56 -14.63 -1.49 5.37
C ALA A 56 -15.11 -2.96 5.40
N ASP A 57 -14.18 -3.88 5.64
CA ASP A 57 -14.40 -5.33 5.64
C ASP A 57 -13.50 -6.02 6.69
N PRO A 58 -13.99 -6.20 7.94
CA PRO A 58 -13.21 -6.77 9.04
C PRO A 58 -12.73 -8.21 8.82
N ASP A 59 -13.38 -8.95 7.93
CA ASP A 59 -13.05 -10.35 7.63
C ASP A 59 -12.03 -10.47 6.48
N LEU A 60 -11.76 -9.38 5.76
CA LEU A 60 -10.82 -9.37 4.64
C LEU A 60 -9.39 -9.60 5.13
N LYS A 61 -8.77 -10.66 4.64
CA LYS A 61 -7.33 -10.89 4.84
C LYS A 61 -6.54 -9.95 3.94
N VAL A 62 -5.45 -9.41 4.47
CA VAL A 62 -4.56 -8.51 3.75
C VAL A 62 -3.16 -9.06 3.82
N ILE A 63 -2.51 -9.15 2.67
CA ILE A 63 -1.10 -9.45 2.52
C ILE A 63 -0.45 -8.12 2.12
N ALA A 64 0.35 -7.56 3.02
CA ALA A 64 1.00 -6.27 2.82
C ALA A 64 2.52 -6.43 2.94
N GLU A 65 3.28 -5.68 2.13
CA GLU A 65 4.73 -5.85 2.00
C GLU A 65 5.47 -5.75 3.35
N GLU A 66 5.21 -4.71 4.15
CA GLU A 66 5.96 -4.46 5.38
C GLU A 66 5.58 -5.47 6.46
N ALA A 67 4.30 -5.80 6.59
CA ALA A 67 3.83 -6.89 7.46
C ALA A 67 4.51 -8.23 7.11
N MET A 68 4.61 -8.56 5.81
CA MET A 68 5.29 -9.77 5.34
C MET A 68 6.79 -9.74 5.66
N ALA A 69 7.46 -8.61 5.46
CA ALA A 69 8.87 -8.43 5.79
C ALA A 69 9.13 -8.56 7.31
N ALA A 70 8.16 -8.18 8.14
CA ALA A 70 8.16 -8.38 9.59
C ALA A 70 7.81 -9.82 10.03
N GLY A 71 7.61 -10.75 9.09
CA GLY A 71 7.28 -12.15 9.35
C GLY A 71 5.80 -12.43 9.62
N GLN A 72 4.92 -11.46 9.35
CA GLN A 72 3.48 -11.65 9.46
C GLN A 72 2.94 -12.22 8.15
N MET A 73 2.88 -13.55 8.07
CA MET A 73 2.28 -14.25 6.94
C MET A 73 0.89 -14.78 7.34
N PRO A 74 -0.20 -14.05 7.01
CA PRO A 74 -1.54 -14.53 7.32
C PRO A 74 -1.90 -15.70 6.40
N GLU A 75 -2.62 -16.68 6.95
CA GLU A 75 -3.39 -17.59 6.10
C GLU A 75 -4.46 -16.78 5.36
N HIS A 76 -4.52 -16.97 4.04
CA HIS A 76 -5.50 -16.32 3.18
C HIS A 76 -6.41 -17.36 2.54
N GLY A 77 -7.69 -17.00 2.37
CA GLY A 77 -8.66 -17.81 1.64
C GLY A 77 -8.65 -17.49 0.14
N ALA A 78 -9.76 -17.80 -0.51
CA ALA A 78 -9.99 -17.45 -1.92
C ALA A 78 -10.11 -15.93 -2.15
N ARG A 79 -10.39 -15.15 -1.09
CA ARG A 79 -10.56 -13.70 -1.14
C ARG A 79 -9.63 -12.98 -0.16
N PHE A 80 -8.77 -12.11 -0.68
CA PHE A 80 -7.81 -11.32 0.10
C PHE A 80 -7.34 -10.08 -0.67
N ALA A 81 -6.79 -9.08 0.03
CA ALA A 81 -6.14 -7.92 -0.58
C ALA A 81 -4.62 -8.10 -0.65
N LEU A 82 -4.02 -7.63 -1.74
CA LEU A 82 -2.59 -7.41 -1.90
C LEU A 82 -2.30 -5.91 -1.79
N VAL A 83 -1.31 -5.56 -0.97
CA VAL A 83 -0.93 -4.18 -0.70
C VAL A 83 0.58 -4.03 -0.84
N ASP A 84 0.99 -3.07 -1.66
CA ASP A 84 2.32 -2.48 -1.63
C ASP A 84 2.12 -0.98 -1.33
N PRO A 85 2.45 -0.54 -0.11
CA PRO A 85 2.14 0.81 0.36
C PRO A 85 2.99 1.88 -0.33
N LEU A 86 4.17 1.51 -0.84
CA LEU A 86 5.10 2.42 -1.52
C LEU A 86 6.04 1.60 -2.43
N ASP A 87 5.61 1.34 -3.65
CA ASP A 87 6.46 0.76 -4.69
C ASP A 87 7.41 1.85 -5.21
N GLY A 88 8.72 1.57 -5.24
CA GLY A 88 9.74 2.57 -5.57
C GLY A 88 10.33 3.31 -4.36
N THR A 89 10.54 2.65 -3.22
CA THR A 89 11.15 3.28 -2.03
C THR A 89 12.53 3.92 -2.32
N LYS A 90 13.31 3.38 -3.27
CA LYS A 90 14.60 3.99 -3.69
C LYS A 90 14.37 5.30 -4.43
N GLU A 91 13.40 5.32 -5.33
CA GLU A 91 12.95 6.47 -6.11
C GLU A 91 12.40 7.57 -5.18
N PHE A 92 11.63 7.17 -4.16
CA PHE A 92 11.18 8.04 -3.07
C PHE A 92 12.36 8.68 -2.32
N ILE A 93 13.33 7.88 -1.86
CA ILE A 93 14.53 8.38 -1.15
C ILE A 93 15.34 9.35 -2.03
N ASN A 94 15.47 9.04 -3.32
CA ASN A 94 16.23 9.84 -4.28
C ASN A 94 15.48 11.08 -4.78
N ARG A 95 14.26 11.33 -4.32
CA ARG A 95 13.43 12.49 -4.70
C ARG A 95 13.19 12.61 -6.20
N ASN A 96 13.06 11.49 -6.91
CA ASN A 96 12.86 11.50 -8.37
C ASN A 96 11.39 11.39 -8.80
N GLY A 97 10.47 11.22 -7.85
CA GLY A 97 9.03 11.19 -8.10
C GLY A 97 8.49 9.92 -8.78
N GLN A 98 9.26 8.84 -8.84
CA GLN A 98 8.87 7.61 -9.52
C GLN A 98 8.46 6.51 -8.53
N PHE A 99 7.34 6.70 -7.83
CA PHE A 99 6.83 5.74 -6.86
C PHE A 99 5.30 5.67 -6.90
N THR A 100 4.73 4.54 -6.46
CA THR A 100 3.28 4.28 -6.50
C THR A 100 2.74 3.67 -5.21
N VAL A 101 1.42 3.71 -5.05
CA VAL A 101 0.68 2.87 -4.10
C VAL A 101 -0.07 1.82 -4.89
N ASN A 102 0.14 0.54 -4.59
CA ASN A 102 -0.51 -0.55 -5.31
C ASN A 102 -1.47 -1.29 -4.37
N LEU A 103 -2.72 -1.47 -4.82
CA LEU A 103 -3.77 -2.13 -4.04
C LEU A 103 -4.61 -3.01 -4.97
N ALA A 104 -4.70 -4.30 -4.68
CA ALA A 104 -5.54 -5.22 -5.44
C ALA A 104 -6.42 -6.06 -4.53
N LEU A 105 -7.63 -6.39 -5.01
CA LEU A 105 -8.48 -7.42 -4.43
C LEU A 105 -8.36 -8.68 -5.29
N ILE A 106 -7.98 -9.78 -4.66
CA ILE A 106 -7.88 -11.09 -5.29
C ILE A 106 -9.08 -11.93 -4.87
N GLU A 107 -9.75 -12.53 -5.86
CA GLU A 107 -10.86 -13.46 -5.69
C GLU A 107 -10.64 -14.66 -6.60
N ASP A 108 -10.71 -15.87 -6.03
CA ASP A 108 -10.52 -17.14 -6.74
C ASP A 108 -9.23 -17.21 -7.58
N ASN A 109 -8.12 -16.73 -7.01
CA ASN A 109 -6.79 -16.63 -7.63
C ASN A 109 -6.68 -15.67 -8.83
N ALA A 110 -7.63 -14.75 -9.00
CA ALA A 110 -7.58 -13.71 -10.02
C ALA A 110 -7.81 -12.32 -9.39
N PRO A 111 -7.17 -11.25 -9.90
CA PRO A 111 -7.50 -9.90 -9.48
C PRO A 111 -8.91 -9.53 -9.95
N SER A 112 -9.80 -9.21 -9.02
CA SER A 112 -11.15 -8.68 -9.33
C SER A 112 -11.16 -7.16 -9.37
N PHE A 113 -10.28 -6.51 -8.60
CA PHE A 113 -9.94 -5.09 -8.71
C PHE A 113 -8.43 -4.90 -8.55
N GLY A 114 -7.86 -3.92 -9.24
CA GLY A 114 -6.47 -3.50 -9.07
C GLY A 114 -6.38 -1.98 -9.20
N PHE A 115 -5.52 -1.36 -8.40
CA PHE A 115 -5.31 0.06 -8.38
C PHE A 115 -3.82 0.36 -8.30
N VAL A 116 -3.37 1.31 -9.12
CA VAL A 116 -2.02 1.90 -9.05
C VAL A 116 -2.20 3.41 -8.94
N SER A 117 -1.85 3.96 -7.78
CA SER A 117 -1.88 5.40 -7.53
C SER A 117 -0.49 5.97 -7.72
N THR A 118 -0.36 7.02 -8.53
CA THR A 118 0.88 7.81 -8.69
C THR A 118 0.74 9.08 -7.86
N PRO A 119 1.36 9.18 -6.66
CA PRO A 119 1.10 10.28 -5.74
C PRO A 119 1.54 11.64 -6.28
N ILE A 120 2.65 11.67 -7.04
CA ILE A 120 3.19 12.88 -7.67
C ILE A 120 2.22 13.49 -8.67
N ASP A 121 1.67 12.66 -9.56
CA ASP A 121 0.75 13.09 -10.63
C ASP A 121 -0.72 13.09 -10.19
N GLN A 122 -0.99 12.69 -8.94
CA GLN A 122 -2.33 12.51 -8.37
C GLN A 122 -3.26 11.69 -9.28
N THR A 123 -2.69 10.70 -9.98
CA THR A 123 -3.40 9.90 -10.98
C THR A 123 -3.56 8.47 -10.47
N LEU A 124 -4.78 7.94 -10.62
CA LEU A 124 -5.14 6.57 -10.27
C LEU A 124 -5.42 5.78 -11.55
N TYR A 125 -4.81 4.61 -11.68
CA TYR A 125 -5.05 3.61 -12.73
C TYR A 125 -5.79 2.41 -12.12
N TRP A 126 -6.70 1.78 -12.88
CA TRP A 126 -7.49 0.63 -12.43
C TRP A 126 -7.92 -0.29 -13.57
#